data_AF-A0A382HG27-F1
#
_entry.id   AF-A0A382HG27-F1
#
_cell.length_a   1.000
_cell.length_b   1.000
_cell.length_c   1.000
_cell.angle_alpha   90.00
_cell.angle_beta   90.00
_cell.angle_gamma   90.00
#
_symmetry.space_group_name_H-M   'P 1'
#
loop_
_entity.id
_entity.type
_entity.pdbx_description
1 polymer ?
#
loop_
_entity_poly.entity_id
_entity_poly.type
_entity_poly.pdbx_seq_one_letter_code
_entity_poly.pdbx_strand_id
1 'polypeptide(L)'
;MKKYQNKKINSIPYFFSGFWFKDPPKDVSLDGYRIDNVIHYTDLVIGLYFGIVVAALAYFIFKYRASLGHKAEYDHGNSRKNIMFTGGLGLLVFFSVDVVIEKMAFKDLREAFWNFPKTENVIRIEVMPQQFAWNFC
;
A
#
# COMPACT_ATOMS: atom_id res chain seq x y z
N MET A 1 -4.39 6.67 -34.23
CA MET A 1 -4.42 5.25 -33.84
C MET A 1 -3.01 4.81 -33.38
N LYS A 2 -2.75 4.81 -32.07
CA LYS A 2 -1.54 4.20 -31.49
C LYS A 2 -1.98 3.11 -30.54
N LYS A 3 -1.61 1.86 -30.85
CA LYS A 3 -1.72 0.69 -29.97
C LYS A 3 -0.92 0.96 -28.70
N TYR A 4 -1.55 1.57 -27.69
CA TYR A 4 -0.99 1.59 -26.35
C TYR A 4 -1.17 0.18 -25.78
N GLN A 5 -0.02 -0.47 -25.70
CA GLN A 5 0.22 -1.81 -25.19
C GLN A 5 -0.63 -2.10 -23.96
N ASN A 6 -1.71 -2.85 -24.18
CA ASN A 6 -2.47 -3.55 -23.17
C ASN A 6 -1.57 -4.65 -22.58
N LYS A 7 -0.60 -4.26 -21.77
CA LYS A 7 0.13 -5.19 -20.92
C LYS A 7 -0.75 -5.44 -19.71
N LYS A 8 -1.77 -6.26 -19.93
CA LYS A 8 -2.55 -6.94 -18.89
C LYS A 8 -1.58 -7.41 -17.80
N ILE A 9 -1.62 -6.77 -16.63
CA ILE A 9 -1.12 -7.34 -15.38
C ILE A 9 -2.16 -8.41 -14.98
N ASN A 10 -2.24 -9.46 -15.78
CA ASN A 10 -3.05 -10.64 -15.50
C ASN A 10 -2.20 -11.60 -14.67
N SER A 11 -1.97 -11.28 -13.40
CA SER A 11 -1.53 -12.28 -12.42
C SER A 11 -1.59 -11.78 -10.97
N ILE A 12 -2.64 -11.06 -10.59
CA ILE A 12 -3.04 -11.04 -9.17
C ILE A 12 -4.10 -12.14 -9.04
N PRO A 13 -3.83 -13.24 -8.32
CA PRO A 13 -4.79 -14.33 -8.20
C PRO A 13 -6.10 -13.80 -7.62
N TYR A 14 -7.22 -14.15 -8.26
CA TYR A 14 -8.61 -13.83 -7.92
C TYR A 14 -9.07 -14.27 -6.51
N PHE A 15 -8.14 -14.66 -5.64
CA PHE A 15 -8.39 -15.15 -4.28
C PHE A 15 -8.86 -14.04 -3.34
N PHE A 16 -8.65 -12.77 -3.68
CA PHE A 16 -8.92 -11.62 -2.83
C PHE A 16 -10.19 -10.83 -3.19
N SER A 17 -11.20 -11.40 -3.85
CA SER A 17 -12.44 -10.67 -4.25
C SER A 17 -13.43 -10.35 -3.11
N GLY A 18 -12.94 -9.93 -1.94
CA GLY A 18 -13.76 -9.42 -0.83
C GLY A 18 -14.03 -7.91 -0.93
N PHE A 19 -14.92 -7.39 -0.09
CA PHE A 19 -15.24 -5.94 0.06
C PHE A 19 -13.99 -5.02 0.07
N TRP A 20 -12.85 -5.55 0.52
CA TRP A 20 -11.56 -4.88 0.64
C TRP A 20 -10.78 -4.70 -0.67
N PHE A 21 -11.03 -5.48 -1.72
CA PHE A 21 -10.34 -5.38 -3.02
C PHE A 21 -11.34 -5.10 -4.14
N LYS A 22 -12.16 -4.08 -3.94
CA LYS A 22 -13.07 -3.60 -4.95
C LYS A 22 -12.28 -2.80 -5.99
N ASP A 23 -12.54 -3.08 -7.27
CA ASP A 23 -11.89 -2.34 -8.35
C ASP A 23 -12.17 -0.83 -8.21
N PRO A 24 -11.15 0.03 -8.40
CA PRO A 24 -11.34 1.47 -8.41
C PRO A 24 -12.34 1.86 -9.52
N PRO A 25 -13.02 3.03 -9.37
CA PRO A 25 -13.89 3.53 -10.42
C PRO A 25 -13.13 3.62 -11.73
N LYS A 26 -13.83 3.39 -12.85
CA LYS A 26 -13.22 3.37 -14.19
C LYS A 26 -12.34 4.59 -14.40
N ASP A 27 -11.06 4.37 -14.71
CA ASP A 27 -10.12 5.44 -14.99
C ASP A 27 -10.58 6.24 -16.22
N VAL A 28 -10.70 7.55 -16.04
CA VAL A 28 -11.07 8.52 -17.09
C VAL A 28 -9.89 9.44 -17.41
N SER A 29 -8.83 9.40 -16.60
CA SER A 29 -7.64 10.26 -16.72
C SER A 29 -6.50 9.54 -17.43
N LEU A 30 -5.54 10.29 -17.97
CA LEU A 30 -4.35 9.68 -18.61
C LEU A 30 -3.43 8.98 -17.59
N ASP A 31 -3.41 9.48 -16.35
CA ASP A 31 -2.48 9.07 -15.30
C ASP A 31 -3.14 8.27 -14.16
N GLY A 32 -4.44 7.96 -14.23
CA GLY A 32 -5.15 7.29 -13.14
C GLY A 32 -4.64 5.88 -12.89
N TYR A 33 -4.18 5.18 -13.93
CA TYR A 33 -3.51 3.89 -13.80
C TYR A 33 -2.30 3.92 -12.86
N ARG A 34 -1.61 5.07 -12.73
CA ARG A 34 -0.45 5.22 -11.82
C ARG A 34 -0.93 5.17 -10.37
N ILE A 35 -2.05 5.83 -10.09
CA ILE A 35 -2.69 5.84 -8.77
C ILE A 35 -3.20 4.44 -8.42
N ASP A 36 -3.95 3.81 -9.34
CA ASP A 36 -4.49 2.47 -9.15
C ASP A 36 -3.39 1.44 -8.86
N ASN A 37 -2.26 1.55 -9.58
CA ASN A 37 -1.13 0.66 -9.39
C ASN A 37 -0.44 0.86 -8.03
N VAL A 38 -0.34 2.08 -7.52
CA VAL A 38 0.17 2.36 -6.17
C VAL A 38 -0.76 1.82 -5.09
N ILE A 39 -2.08 2.00 -5.26
CA ILE A 39 -3.09 1.47 -4.33
C ILE A 39 -3.00 -0.06 -4.27
N HIS A 40 -3.07 -0.75 -5.42
CA HIS A 40 -3.00 -2.21 -5.45
C HIS A 40 -1.68 -2.77 -4.93
N TYR A 41 -0.56 -2.10 -5.22
CA TYR A 41 0.73 -2.49 -4.66
C TYR A 41 0.73 -2.38 -3.14
N THR A 42 0.22 -1.27 -2.61
CA THR A 42 0.14 -1.02 -1.17
C THR A 42 -0.77 -2.04 -0.49
N ASP A 43 -1.94 -2.31 -1.04
CA ASP A 43 -2.89 -3.31 -0.51
C ASP A 43 -2.28 -4.72 -0.47
N LEU A 44 -1.58 -5.12 -1.54
CA LEU A 44 -0.90 -6.41 -1.59
C LEU A 44 0.17 -6.51 -0.50
N VAL A 45 1.04 -5.50 -0.40
CA VAL A 45 2.14 -5.49 0.56
C VAL A 45 1.61 -5.50 2.00
N ILE A 46 0.66 -4.62 2.32
CA ILE A 46 0.04 -4.59 3.65
C ILE A 46 -0.66 -5.93 3.95
N GLY A 47 -1.43 -6.46 3.01
CA GLY A 47 -2.11 -7.75 3.17
C GLY A 47 -1.15 -8.91 3.44
N LEU A 48 0.01 -8.93 2.77
CA LEU A 48 1.06 -9.92 2.99
C LEU A 48 1.65 -9.83 4.42
N TYR A 49 2.07 -8.64 4.86
CA TYR A 49 2.64 -8.45 6.20
C TYR A 49 1.62 -8.75 7.30
N PHE A 50 0.37 -8.31 7.12
CA PHE A 50 -0.71 -8.63 8.02
C PHE A 50 -0.93 -10.15 8.10
N GLY A 51 -0.92 -10.84 6.96
CA GLY A 51 -1.02 -12.31 6.92
C GLY A 51 0.11 -13.02 7.66
N ILE A 52 1.35 -12.55 7.52
CA ILE A 52 2.52 -13.10 8.25
C ILE A 52 2.34 -12.94 9.76
N VAL A 53 1.93 -11.76 10.23
CA VAL A 53 1.72 -11.48 11.66
C VAL A 53 0.59 -12.35 12.22
N VAL A 54 -0.54 -12.44 11.51
CA VAL A 54 -1.67 -13.29 11.91
C VAL A 54 -1.26 -14.76 11.97
N ALA A 55 -0.50 -15.25 10.98
CA ALA A 55 0.02 -16.61 10.98
C ALA A 55 0.98 -16.88 12.14
N ALA A 56 1.85 -15.93 12.48
CA ALA A 56 2.75 -16.02 13.62
C ALA A 56 1.99 -16.08 14.96
N LEU A 57 0.96 -15.23 15.12
CA LEU A 57 0.08 -15.27 16.29
C LEU A 57 -0.68 -16.59 16.39
N ALA A 58 -1.24 -17.08 15.28
CA ALA A 58 -1.90 -18.37 15.23
C ALA A 58 -0.94 -19.50 15.63
N TYR A 59 0.29 -19.49 15.10
CA TYR A 59 1.33 -20.44 15.49
C TYR A 59 1.62 -20.40 17.00
N PHE A 60 1.74 -19.23 17.60
CA PHE A 60 1.96 -19.10 19.05
C PHE A 60 0.78 -19.61 19.86
N ILE A 61 -0.46 -19.34 19.42
CA ILE A 61 -1.67 -19.88 20.05
C ILE A 61 -1.65 -21.41 20.02
N PHE A 62 -1.33 -22.04 18.89
CA PHE A 62 -1.31 -23.50 18.79
C PHE A 62 -0.15 -24.14 19.56
N LYS A 63 1.05 -23.54 19.49
CA LYS A 63 2.26 -24.09 20.14
C LYS A 63 2.25 -23.93 21.65
N TYR A 64 1.85 -22.76 22.15
CA TYR A 64 1.85 -22.42 23.58
C TYR A 64 0.45 -22.55 24.21
N ARG A 65 -0.46 -23.28 23.57
CA ARG A 65 -1.78 -23.57 24.14
C ARG A 65 -1.61 -24.27 25.49
N ALA A 66 -2.44 -23.90 26.47
CA ALA A 66 -2.50 -24.60 27.74
C ALA A 66 -2.76 -26.10 27.52
N SER A 67 -1.73 -26.91 27.76
CA SER A 67 -1.75 -28.37 27.69
C SER A 67 -1.15 -28.89 28.99
N LEU A 68 -1.71 -29.98 29.53
CA LEU A 68 -1.27 -30.59 30.79
C LEU A 68 0.23 -30.87 30.73
N GLY A 69 1.03 -30.09 31.47
CA GLY A 69 2.49 -30.23 31.58
C GLY A 69 3.31 -28.98 31.19
N HIS A 70 2.72 -27.96 30.56
CA HIS A 70 3.45 -26.73 30.22
C HIS A 70 3.39 -25.71 31.37
N LYS A 71 4.54 -25.41 31.98
CA LYS A 71 4.69 -24.29 32.91
C LYS A 71 5.00 -23.01 32.12
N ALA A 72 4.36 -21.90 32.50
CA ALA A 72 4.65 -20.60 31.92
C ALA A 72 6.09 -20.18 32.32
N GLU A 73 6.94 -19.92 31.32
CA GLU A 73 8.22 -19.26 31.55
C GLU A 73 8.00 -17.75 31.62
N TYR A 74 8.47 -17.13 32.71
CA TYR A 74 8.39 -15.68 32.92
C TYR A 74 9.63 -15.01 32.32
N ASP A 75 9.51 -14.54 31.07
CA ASP A 75 10.50 -13.64 30.47
C ASP A 75 10.17 -12.18 30.85
N HIS A 76 11.19 -11.45 31.32
CA HIS A 76 11.08 -10.03 31.68
C HIS A 76 11.26 -9.11 30.45
N GLY A 77 11.50 -9.65 29.26
CA GLY A 77 11.54 -8.90 28.01
C GLY A 77 12.78 -8.01 27.83
N ASN A 78 13.69 -7.98 28.81
CA ASN A 78 14.85 -7.08 28.83
C ASN A 78 16.10 -7.67 28.15
N SER A 79 15.93 -8.74 27.38
CA SER A 79 17.03 -9.36 26.64
C SER A 79 17.43 -8.50 25.44
N ARG A 80 18.72 -8.20 25.31
CA ARG A 80 19.28 -7.47 24.15
C ARG A 80 18.93 -8.13 22.82
N LYS A 81 18.72 -9.46 22.81
CA LYS A 81 18.31 -10.21 21.62
C LYS A 81 16.89 -9.83 21.17
N ASN A 82 15.97 -9.61 22.11
CA ASN A 82 14.58 -9.24 21.81
C ASN A 82 14.54 -7.83 21.20
N ILE A 83 15.30 -6.89 21.77
CA ILE A 83 15.40 -5.52 21.24
C ILE A 83 16.01 -5.52 19.84
N MET A 84 17.09 -6.27 19.62
CA MET A 84 17.75 -6.35 18.31
C MET A 84 16.85 -7.02 17.26
N PHE A 85 16.08 -8.04 17.65
CA PHE A 85 15.12 -8.70 16.77
C PHE A 85 13.97 -7.77 16.37
N THR A 86 13.34 -7.11 17.34
CA THR A 86 12.25 -6.15 17.08
C THR A 86 12.74 -4.96 16.26
N GLY A 87 13.91 -4.42 16.58
CA GLY A 87 14.54 -3.34 15.81
C GLY A 87 14.91 -3.75 14.39
N GLY A 88 15.49 -4.94 14.22
CA GLY A 88 15.83 -5.48 12.90
C GLY A 88 14.61 -5.72 12.03
N LEU A 89 13.54 -6.28 12.60
CA LEU A 89 12.27 -6.46 11.90
C LEU A 89 11.66 -5.11 11.48
N GLY A 90 11.64 -4.13 12.39
CA GLY A 90 11.14 -2.79 12.10
C GLY A 90 11.93 -2.10 10.99
N LEU A 91 13.26 -2.19 11.01
CA LEU A 91 14.11 -1.66 9.94
C LEU A 91 13.88 -2.37 8.60
N LEU A 92 13.69 -3.69 8.60
CA LEU A 92 13.41 -4.44 7.39
C LEU A 92 12.10 -3.94 6.75
N VAL A 93 11.03 -3.83 7.55
CA VAL A 93 9.75 -3.30 7.07
C VAL A 93 9.91 -1.88 6.54
N PHE A 94 10.62 -1.02 7.28
CA PHE A 94 10.87 0.36 6.88
C PHE A 94 11.57 0.48 5.52
N PHE A 95 12.67 -0.26 5.33
CA PHE A 95 13.43 -0.19 4.07
C PHE A 95 12.74 -0.89 2.90
N SER A 96 11.92 -1.91 3.16
CA SER A 96 11.26 -2.68 2.10
C SER A 96 9.93 -2.07 1.67
N VAL A 97 9.13 -1.57 2.60
CA VAL A 97 7.78 -1.07 2.35
C VAL A 97 7.79 0.45 2.26
N ASP A 98 8.15 1.13 3.35
CA ASP A 98 7.99 2.57 3.48
C ASP A 98 8.81 3.31 2.41
N VAL A 99 10.09 2.99 2.27
CA VAL A 99 10.98 3.63 1.29
C VAL A 99 10.57 3.35 -0.16
N VAL A 100 10.04 2.16 -0.45
CA VAL A 100 9.65 1.79 -1.82
C VAL A 100 8.37 2.52 -2.23
N ILE A 101 7.37 2.54 -1.35
CA ILE A 101 6.11 3.26 -1.58
C ILE A 101 6.38 4.77 -1.69
N GLU A 102 7.20 5.32 -0.80
CA GLU A 102 7.59 6.73 -0.82
C GLU A 102 8.24 7.11 -2.16
N LYS A 103 9.23 6.34 -2.62
CA LYS A 103 9.88 6.59 -3.92
C LYS A 103 8.90 6.52 -5.09
N MET A 104 7.96 5.59 -5.05
CA MET A 104 6.95 5.45 -6.10
C MET A 104 6.03 6.67 -6.12
N ALA A 105 5.52 7.09 -4.95
CA ALA A 105 4.68 8.27 -4.81
C ALA A 105 5.39 9.56 -5.25
N PHE A 106 6.62 9.78 -4.81
CA PHE A 106 7.39 10.98 -5.20
C PHE A 106 7.71 11.03 -6.69
N LYS A 107 8.03 9.88 -7.30
CA LYS A 107 8.23 9.80 -8.75
C LYS A 107 6.96 10.18 -9.49
N ASP A 108 5.82 9.68 -9.03
CA ASP A 108 4.53 9.91 -9.67
C ASP A 108 4.07 11.37 -9.53
N LEU A 109 4.29 11.98 -8.36
CA LEU A 109 4.12 13.41 -8.14
C LEU A 109 4.95 14.24 -9.11
N ARG A 110 6.23 13.92 -9.27
CA ARG A 110 7.13 14.72 -10.12
C ARG A 110 6.83 14.57 -11.60
N GLU A 111 6.53 13.36 -12.06
CA GLU A 111 6.43 13.06 -13.49
C GLU A 111 5.05 13.34 -14.08
N ALA A 112 3.99 13.15 -13.28
CA ALA A 112 2.61 13.30 -13.75
C ALA A 112 1.94 14.55 -13.15
N PHE A 113 1.88 14.65 -11.82
CA PHE A 113 1.01 15.64 -11.17
C PHE A 113 1.58 17.07 -11.14
N TRP A 114 2.89 17.24 -10.95
CA TRP A 114 3.54 18.57 -10.99
C TRP A 114 4.07 18.95 -12.37
N ASN A 115 3.98 18.06 -13.35
CA ASN A 115 4.45 18.32 -14.72
C ASN A 115 3.34 18.88 -15.59
N PHE A 116 2.88 20.09 -15.27
CA PHE A 116 1.78 20.72 -16.00
C PHE A 116 2.16 20.93 -17.48
N PRO A 117 1.28 20.54 -18.43
CA PRO A 117 1.53 20.74 -19.85
C PRO A 117 1.61 22.24 -20.16
N LYS A 118 2.69 22.66 -20.82
CA LYS A 118 2.91 24.06 -21.25
C LYS A 118 2.44 24.33 -22.69
N THR A 119 1.73 23.39 -23.29
CA THR A 119 1.26 23.46 -24.68
C THR A 119 0.05 24.37 -24.83
N GLU A 120 -0.17 24.89 -26.04
CA GLU A 120 -1.29 25.81 -26.34
C GLU A 120 -2.68 25.16 -26.23
N ASN A 121 -2.80 23.83 -26.36
CA ASN A 121 -4.06 23.09 -26.21
C ASN A 121 -4.39 22.74 -24.76
N VAL A 122 -4.19 23.68 -23.82
CA VAL A 122 -4.50 23.48 -22.40
C VAL A 122 -5.51 24.53 -21.96
N ILE A 123 -6.66 24.08 -21.49
CA ILE A 123 -7.67 24.96 -20.90
C ILE A 123 -7.29 25.18 -19.44
N ARG A 124 -7.08 26.44 -19.05
CA ARG A 124 -6.91 26.82 -17.65
C ARG A 124 -8.30 27.10 -17.06
N ILE A 125 -8.63 26.41 -15.98
CA ILE A 125 -9.88 26.60 -15.24
C ILE A 125 -9.49 27.03 -13.82
N GLU A 126 -10.02 28.15 -13.35
CA GLU A 126 -9.88 28.55 -11.96
C GLU A 126 -11.11 28.07 -11.17
N VAL A 127 -10.86 27.31 -10.10
CA VAL A 127 -11.92 26.77 -9.23
C VAL A 127 -11.84 27.45 -7.87
N MET A 128 -12.84 28.25 -7.55
CA MET A 128 -12.93 28.95 -6.27
C MET A 128 -13.84 28.17 -5.30
N PRO A 129 -13.30 27.66 -4.18
CA PRO A 129 -14.12 27.02 -3.16
C PRO A 129 -14.91 28.07 -2.35
N GLN A 130 -16.21 27.85 -2.18
CA GLN A 130 -17.08 28.59 -1.26
C GLN A 130 -17.81 27.61 -0.32
N GLN A 131 -18.41 28.11 0.76
CA GLN A 131 -19.14 27.24 1.68
C GLN A 131 -20.32 26.57 0.94
N PHE A 132 -20.23 25.25 0.76
CA PHE A 132 -21.17 24.40 0.01
C PHE A 132 -21.35 24.75 -1.48
N ALA A 133 -20.43 25.49 -2.11
CA ALA A 133 -20.50 25.81 -3.53
C ALA A 133 -19.10 25.87 -4.18
N TRP A 134 -19.07 25.71 -5.49
CA TRP A 134 -17.87 25.82 -6.31
C TRP A 134 -18.16 26.80 -7.44
N ASN A 135 -17.33 27.84 -7.58
CA ASN A 135 -17.40 28.77 -8.70
C ASN A 135 -16.27 28.48 -9.69
N PHE A 136 -16.60 28.59 -10.97
CA PHE A 136 -15.67 28.38 -12.08
C PHE A 136 -15.52 29.70 -12.83
N CYS A 137 -14.29 30.20 -12.95
CA CYS A 137 -13.94 31.43 -13.64
C CYS A 137 -12.97 31.15 -14.80
#